data_AF-C3UQP7-F1
#
_entry.id   AF-C3UQP7-F1
#
_cell.length_a   1.000
_cell.length_b   1.000
_cell.length_c   1.000
_cell.angle_alpha   90.00
_cell.angle_beta   90.00
_cell.angle_gamma   90.00
#
_symmetry.space_group_name_H-M   'P 1'
#
loop_
_entity.id
_entity.type
_entity.pdbx_description
1 polymer ?
#
loop_
_entity_poly.entity_id
_entity_poly.type
_entity_poly.pdbx_seq_one_letter_code
_entity_poly.pdbx_strand_id
1 'polypeptide(L)' 'FRYMVMAVGLSQYNVALMHVINHAFFKALLFLGAGAVIHSFTDQQDVRKLGGLINFLPFTYTCILVGSLSLLAT' A
#
# COMPACT_ATOMS: atom_id res chain seq x y z
N PHE A 1 9.33 -1.94 -8.41
CA PHE A 1 10.36 -1.27 -9.24
C PHE A 1 11.30 -2.25 -9.93
N ARG A 2 12.06 -3.10 -9.22
CA ARG A 2 12.98 -4.06 -9.87
C ARG A 2 12.28 -4.98 -10.90
N TYR A 3 11.11 -5.51 -10.56
CA TYR A 3 10.30 -6.32 -11.48
C TYR A 3 9.81 -5.55 -12.73
N MET A 4 9.51 -4.26 -12.60
CA MET A 4 9.10 -3.41 -13.73
C MET A 4 10.26 -3.17 -14.69
N VAL A 5 11.46 -2.90 -14.17
CA VAL A 5 12.67 -2.70 -14.99
C VAL A 5 13.04 -3.99 -15.73
N MET A 6 12.87 -5.14 -15.09
CA MET A 6 13.04 -6.45 -15.74
C MET A 6 12.05 -6.65 -16.89
N ALA A 7 10.76 -6.32 -16.70
CA ALA A 7 9.74 -6.44 -17.75
C ALA A 7 10.01 -5.54 -18.95
N VAL A 8 10.49 -4.30 -18.72
CA VAL A 8 10.95 -3.40 -19.79
C VAL A 8 12.16 -3.98 -20.52
N GLY A 9 13.13 -4.57 -19.81
CA GLY A 9 14.29 -5.24 -20.41
C GLY A 9 13.94 -6.45 -21.29
N LEU A 10 12.83 -7.12 -20.99
CA LEU A 10 12.25 -8.19 -21.80
C LEU A 10 11.35 -7.67 -22.93
N SER A 11 11.35 -6.37 -23.21
CA SER A 11 10.49 -5.69 -24.19
C SER A 11 8.97 -5.85 -23.93
N GLN A 12 8.56 -6.17 -22.70
CA GLN A 12 7.16 -6.32 -22.29
C GLN A 12 6.61 -4.99 -21.72
N TYR A 13 6.51 -3.98 -22.57
CA TYR A 13 6.15 -2.61 -22.16
C TYR A 13 4.72 -2.50 -21.60
N ASN A 14 3.76 -3.21 -22.19
CA ASN A 14 2.36 -3.18 -21.75
C ASN A 14 2.19 -3.70 -20.32
N VAL A 15 2.85 -4.82 -19.99
CA VAL A 15 2.82 -5.42 -18.65
C VAL A 15 3.53 -4.52 -17.65
N ALA A 16 4.68 -3.94 -18.03
CA ALA A 16 5.41 -3.00 -17.19
C ALA A 16 4.57 -1.76 -16.85
N LEU A 17 3.88 -1.18 -17.84
CA LEU A 17 3.01 -0.01 -17.64
C LEU A 17 1.83 -0.34 -16.73
N MET A 18 1.12 -1.45 -17.00
CA MET A 18 -0.01 -1.91 -16.18
C MET A 18 0.41 -2.12 -14.72
N HIS A 19 1.55 -2.79 -14.50
CA HIS A 19 2.06 -3.04 -13.16
C HIS A 19 2.50 -1.75 -12.47
N VAL A 20 3.15 -0.78 -13.16
CA VAL A 20 3.51 0.52 -12.58
C VAL A 20 2.29 1.27 -12.08
N ILE A 21 1.22 1.34 -12.88
CA ILE A 21 -0.01 2.06 -12.53
C ILE A 21 -0.65 1.43 -11.30
N ASN A 22 -0.88 0.12 -11.31
CA ASN A 22 -1.48 -0.59 -10.17
C ASN A 22 -0.64 -0.44 -8.90
N HIS A 23 0.67 -0.66 -9.01
CA HIS A 23 1.59 -0.50 -7.88
C HIS A 23 1.57 0.94 -7.33
N ALA A 24 1.45 1.97 -8.18
CA ALA A 24 1.36 3.37 -7.73
C ALA A 24 0.06 3.63 -6.95
N PHE A 25 -1.08 3.16 -7.44
CA PHE A 25 -2.37 3.30 -6.75
C PHE A 25 -2.37 2.61 -5.38
N PHE A 26 -1.94 1.35 -5.31
CA PHE A 26 -1.92 0.61 -4.04
C PHE A 26 -0.90 1.17 -3.06
N LYS A 27 0.26 1.66 -3.52
CA LYS A 27 1.19 2.39 -2.66
C LYS A 27 0.58 3.68 -2.13
N ALA A 28 -0.08 4.48 -2.97
CA ALA A 28 -0.74 5.70 -2.53
C ALA A 28 -1.81 5.41 -1.47
N LEU A 29 -2.60 4.35 -1.67
CA LEU A 29 -3.61 3.89 -0.71
C LEU A 29 -2.99 3.50 0.63
N LEU A 30 -1.89 2.73 0.64
CA LEU A 30 -1.19 2.36 1.87
C LEU A 30 -0.60 3.56 2.61
N PHE A 31 0.03 4.50 1.89
CA PHE A 31 0.59 5.71 2.50
C PHE A 31 -0.49 6.62 3.09
N LEU A 32 -1.62 6.77 2.41
CA LEU A 32 -2.76 7.54 2.92
C LEU A 32 -3.39 6.87 4.15
N GLY A 33 -3.56 5.54 4.12
CA GLY A 33 -4.05 4.78 5.27
C GLY A 33 -3.11 4.89 6.47
N ALA A 34 -1.80 4.75 6.25
CA ALA A 34 -0.80 4.93 7.30
C ALA A 34 -0.81 6.35 7.88
N GLY A 35 -0.92 7.37 7.02
CA GLY A 35 -1.06 8.77 7.45
C GLY A 35 -2.29 9.01 8.31
N ALA A 36 -3.44 8.43 7.94
CA ALA A 36 -4.66 8.52 8.74
C ALA A 36 -4.51 7.84 10.12
N VAL A 37 -3.81 6.70 10.19
CA VAL A 37 -3.51 6.03 11.46
C VAL A 37 -2.58 6.89 12.32
N ILE A 38 -1.47 7.37 11.77
CA ILE A 38 -0.48 8.19 12.50
C ILE A 38 -1.15 9.46 13.05
N HIS A 39 -1.98 10.13 12.24
CA HIS A 39 -2.72 11.31 12.66
C HIS A 39 -3.71 11.01 13.80
N SER A 40 -4.39 9.86 13.75
CA SER A 40 -5.33 9.43 14.80
C SER A 40 -4.64 9.05 16.11
N PHE A 41 -3.37 8.63 16.04
CA PHE A 41 -2.54 8.23 17.19
C PHE A 41 -1.55 9.32 17.60
N THR A 42 -1.84 10.60 17.35
CA THR A 42 -1.01 11.74 17.78
C THR A 42 0.45 11.60 17.36
N ASP A 43 0.67 11.31 16.08
CA ASP A 43 1.99 11.13 15.46
C ASP A 43 2.82 9.95 15.99
N GLN A 44 2.20 8.98 16.67
CA GLN A 44 2.89 7.73 17.03
C GLN A 44 3.06 6.82 15.81
N GLN A 45 4.33 6.56 15.48
CA GLN A 45 4.74 5.65 14.40
C GLN A 45 5.26 4.29 14.90
N ASP A 46 5.41 4.13 16.21
CA ASP A 46 5.86 2.87 16.84
C ASP A 46 4.79 1.77 16.65
N VAL A 47 5.01 0.85 15.71
CA VAL A 47 4.06 -0.27 15.41
C VAL A 47 3.74 -1.18 16.60
N ARG A 48 4.60 -1.19 17.64
CA ARG A 48 4.39 -1.94 18.88
C ARG A 48 3.34 -1.31 19.79
N LYS A 49 3.11 0.00 19.64
CA LYS A 49 2.13 0.79 20.40
C LYS A 49 0.83 0.97 19.64
N LEU A 50 0.85 0.73 18.33
CA LEU A 50 -0.33 0.73 17.47
C LEU A 50 -1.07 -0.61 17.62
N GLY A 51 -2.27 -0.57 18.19
CA GLY A 51 -3.10 -1.76 18.44
C GLY A 51 -4.59 -1.44 18.32
N GLY A 52 -5.42 -2.49 18.15
CA GLY A 52 -6.88 -2.34 18.14
C GLY A 52 -7.46 -1.58 16.93
N LEU A 53 -6.73 -1.48 15.82
CA LEU A 53 -7.15 -0.69 14.64
C LEU A 53 -8.50 -1.12 14.06
N ILE A 54 -8.85 -2.40 14.12
CA ILE A 54 -10.14 -2.91 13.63
C ILE A 54 -11.32 -2.25 14.34
N ASN A 55 -11.21 -2.02 15.64
CA ASN A 55 -12.29 -1.46 16.46
C ASN A 55 -12.30 0.08 16.41
N PHE A 56 -11.11 0.70 16.29
CA PHE A 56 -10.96 2.15 16.36
C PHE A 56 -11.14 2.84 14.98
N LEU A 57 -10.60 2.22 13.93
CA LEU A 57 -10.61 2.74 12.56
C LEU A 57 -10.92 1.61 11.56
N PRO A 58 -12.15 1.05 11.57
CA PRO A 58 -12.50 -0.11 10.74
C PRO A 58 -12.32 0.18 9.24
N PHE A 59 -12.66 1.39 8.80
CA PHE A 59 -12.52 1.77 7.40
C PHE A 59 -11.05 1.79 6.95
N THR A 60 -10.17 2.53 7.64
CA THR A 60 -8.76 2.60 7.24
C THR A 60 -8.08 1.24 7.36
N TYR A 61 -8.47 0.42 8.34
CA TYR A 61 -7.98 -0.96 8.47
C TYR A 61 -8.35 -1.82 7.25
N THR A 62 -9.62 -1.80 6.82
CA THR A 62 -10.03 -2.56 5.62
C THR A 62 -9.35 -2.06 4.36
N CYS A 63 -9.19 -0.75 4.18
CA CYS A 63 -8.45 -0.17 3.06
C CYS A 63 -6.99 -0.63 3.06
N ILE A 64 -6.29 -0.53 4.20
CA ILE A 64 -4.90 -0.98 4.33
C ILE A 64 -4.79 -2.48 4.00
N LEU A 65 -5.71 -3.30 4.49
CA LEU A 65 -5.73 -4.74 4.23
C LEU A 65 -5.89 -5.05 2.73
N VAL A 66 -6.86 -4.41 2.06
CA VAL A 66 -7.06 -4.52 0.60
C VAL A 66 -5.83 -4.05 -0.17
N GLY A 67 -5.25 -2.91 0.23
CA GLY A 67 -4.04 -2.36 -0.40
C GLY A 67 -2.82 -3.30 -0.27
N SER A 68 -2.63 -3.90 0.91
CA SER A 68 -1.56 -4.87 1.15
C SER A 68 -1.75 -6.15 0.35
N LEU A 69 -2.98 -6.68 0.30
CA LEU A 69 -3.29 -7.88 -0.46
C LEU A 69 -3.05 -7.66 -1.96
N SER A 70 -3.46 -6.50 -2.47
CA SER A 70 -3.29 -6.18 -3.88
C SER A 70 -1.84 -5.92 -4.26
N LEU A 71 -1.01 -5.37 -3.37
CA LEU A 71 0.43 -5.20 -3.62
C LEU A 71 1.22 -6.51 -3.61
N LEU A 72 0.77 -7.52 -2.86
CA LEU A 72 1.35 -8.86 -2.91
C LEU A 72 1.08 -9.54 -4.25
N ALA A 73 -0.08 -9.26 -4.86
CA ALA A 73 -0.51 -9.87 -6.12
C ALA A 73 0.08 -9.20 -7.36
N THR A 74 0.51 -7.93 -7.27
CA THR A 74 1.09 -7.17 -8.39
C THR A 74 2.59 -7.36 -8.48
#